data_AF-A0A1Z8LST5-F1
#
_entry.id   AF-A0A1Z8LST5-F1
#
_cell.length_a   1.000
_cell.length_b   1.000
_cell.length_c   1.000
_cell.angle_alpha   90.00
_cell.angle_beta   90.00
_cell.angle_gamma   90.00
#
_symmetry.space_group_name_H-M   'P 1'
#
loop_
_entity.id
_entity.type
_entity.pdbx_description
1 polymer ?
#
loop_
_entity_poly.entity_id
_entity_poly.type
_entity_poly.pdbx_seq_one_letter_code
_entity_poly.pdbx_strand_id
1 'polypeptide(L)'
;MRTTVALRLSTLIILSIVGGSAHTLAGAPLCARMYAKGHSEAVINTCDTCRRVAIQRRRVGASGAPVMRTYDLQPKSKFSLPFKGPGRSRVTSDVPCRGDLGGGSDLLNPGKGQRKNTQKQCVYLQGTKNNKVLLINRCSRCRAAAVARYSRSGKSLGRQFYKLAGGARTRIAPKGAARVGYLIDIPCPS
;
A
#
# COMPACT_ATOMS: atom_id res chain seq x y z
N MET A 1 69.18 5.33 -39.62
CA MET A 1 69.32 4.25 -38.62
C MET A 1 68.64 4.75 -37.34
N ARG A 2 67.39 4.32 -37.09
CA ARG A 2 67.00 3.33 -36.06
C ARG A 2 67.54 3.66 -34.65
N THR A 3 66.63 4.10 -33.75
CA THR A 3 66.36 3.59 -32.38
C THR A 3 65.38 4.55 -31.67
N THR A 4 64.09 4.25 -31.51
CA THR A 4 63.38 3.49 -30.44
C THR A 4 63.21 4.20 -29.08
N VAL A 5 61.92 4.42 -28.75
CA VAL A 5 61.22 4.05 -27.49
C VAL A 5 61.39 4.96 -26.26
N ALA A 6 60.27 5.51 -25.77
CA ALA A 6 59.62 5.04 -24.52
C ALA A 6 58.35 5.83 -24.20
N LEU A 7 57.21 5.17 -24.43
CA LEU A 7 55.87 5.52 -23.96
C LEU A 7 55.82 5.29 -22.43
N ARG A 8 55.42 6.29 -21.64
CA ARG A 8 55.05 6.09 -20.22
C ARG A 8 53.59 6.50 -20.03
N LEU A 9 52.71 5.49 -20.12
CA LEU A 9 51.34 5.52 -19.63
C LEU A 9 51.39 5.54 -18.09
N SER A 10 50.79 6.55 -17.47
CA SER A 10 50.51 6.56 -16.02
C SER A 10 49.01 6.41 -15.80
N THR A 11 48.59 5.16 -15.61
CA THR A 11 47.23 4.78 -15.22
C THR A 11 47.04 5.02 -13.71
N LEU A 12 46.24 6.02 -13.36
CA LEU A 12 45.76 6.25 -11.99
C LEU A 12 44.54 5.37 -11.74
N ILE A 13 44.75 4.25 -11.04
CA ILE A 13 43.68 3.37 -10.55
C ILE A 13 43.13 3.99 -9.26
N ILE A 14 41.97 4.63 -9.33
CA ILE A 14 41.23 5.11 -8.15
C ILE A 14 40.43 3.92 -7.61
N LEU A 15 40.91 3.35 -6.50
CA LEU A 15 40.22 2.30 -5.75
C LEU A 15 39.16 2.94 -4.85
N SER A 16 37.93 3.10 -5.34
CA SER A 16 36.81 3.59 -4.53
C SER A 16 36.34 2.49 -3.56
N ILE A 17 36.60 2.71 -2.28
CA ILE A 17 36.17 1.88 -1.15
C ILE A 17 34.64 1.90 -1.09
N VAL A 18 34.01 0.76 -1.37
CA VAL A 18 32.56 0.58 -1.15
C VAL A 18 32.33 0.52 0.35
N GLY A 19 31.88 1.63 0.94
CA GLY A 19 31.38 1.69 2.31
C GLY A 19 30.11 0.85 2.45
N GLY A 20 30.27 -0.42 2.77
CA GLY A 20 29.18 -1.29 3.19
C GLY A 20 28.56 -0.75 4.46
N SER A 21 27.38 -0.16 4.35
CA SER A 21 26.57 0.20 5.51
C SER A 21 26.09 -1.09 6.16
N ALA A 22 26.67 -1.44 7.31
CA ALA A 22 26.17 -2.49 8.17
C ALA A 22 24.76 -2.10 8.65
N HIS A 23 23.73 -2.70 8.06
CA HIS A 23 22.38 -2.65 8.61
C HIS A 23 22.31 -3.60 9.80
N THR A 24 22.52 -3.04 10.99
CA THR A 24 22.19 -3.70 12.25
C THR A 24 20.68 -3.96 12.23
N LEU A 25 20.27 -5.23 12.07
CA LEU A 25 18.90 -5.68 12.24
C LEU A 25 18.54 -5.62 13.73
N ALA A 26 18.37 -4.40 14.24
CA ALA A 26 17.70 -4.17 15.51
C ALA A 26 16.30 -4.79 15.42
N GLY A 27 15.97 -5.67 16.37
CA GLY A 27 14.64 -6.27 16.45
C GLY A 27 13.56 -5.20 16.29
N ALA A 28 12.58 -5.44 15.41
CA ALA A 28 11.60 -4.44 15.02
C ALA A 28 10.99 -3.77 16.27
N PRO A 29 10.99 -2.42 16.35
CA PRO A 29 10.52 -1.73 17.54
C PRO A 29 9.06 -2.09 17.81
N LEU A 30 8.75 -2.45 19.07
CA LEU A 30 7.37 -2.60 19.53
C LEU A 30 6.65 -1.26 19.37
N CYS A 31 5.68 -1.24 18.46
CA CYS A 31 4.85 -0.09 18.14
C CYS A 31 3.77 0.14 19.20
N ALA A 32 3.27 -0.93 19.80
CA ALA A 32 2.18 -0.92 20.76
C ALA A 32 2.68 -0.76 22.19
N ARG A 33 2.12 0.20 22.92
CA ARG A 33 2.45 0.47 24.33
C ARG A 33 1.20 0.51 25.19
N MET A 34 1.29 -0.07 26.39
CA MET A 34 0.25 0.06 27.40
C MET A 34 0.28 1.46 28.01
N TYR A 35 -0.88 2.04 28.23
CA TYR A 35 -1.08 3.32 28.89
C TYR A 35 -2.14 3.16 29.96
N ALA A 36 -1.79 3.33 31.24
CA ALA A 36 -2.73 3.30 32.34
C ALA A 36 -3.01 4.72 32.84
N LYS A 37 -4.29 5.06 33.03
CA LYS A 37 -4.70 6.29 33.73
C LYS A 37 -5.77 5.92 34.76
N GLY A 38 -5.39 5.92 36.04
CA GLY A 38 -6.25 5.45 37.12
C GLY A 38 -6.67 3.99 36.92
N HIS A 39 -7.99 3.74 36.96
CA HIS A 39 -8.58 2.41 36.76
C HIS A 39 -8.82 2.02 35.29
N SER A 40 -8.45 2.88 34.32
CA SER A 40 -8.63 2.61 32.90
C SER A 40 -7.29 2.33 32.21
N GLU A 41 -7.23 1.21 31.48
CA GLU A 41 -6.09 0.84 30.65
C GLU A 41 -6.42 1.14 29.18
N ALA A 42 -5.42 1.63 28.45
CA ALA A 42 -5.47 1.85 27.02
C ALA A 42 -4.22 1.26 26.37
N VAL A 43 -4.29 1.01 25.08
CA VAL A 43 -3.14 0.68 24.25
C VAL A 43 -2.95 1.78 23.21
N ILE A 44 -1.70 2.20 23.01
CA ILE A 44 -1.32 3.25 22.07
C ILE A 44 -0.46 2.62 20.99
N ASN A 45 -0.83 2.87 19.73
CA ASN A 45 0.02 2.58 18.59
C ASN A 45 0.88 3.80 18.29
N THR A 46 2.20 3.68 18.49
CA THR A 46 3.16 4.76 18.24
C THR A 46 3.68 4.78 16.81
N CYS A 47 3.39 3.75 16.00
CA CYS A 47 3.81 3.66 14.61
C CYS A 47 2.82 4.32 13.66
N ASP A 48 3.32 4.69 12.47
CA ASP A 48 2.54 5.26 11.35
C ASP A 48 1.78 4.21 10.54
N THR A 49 1.83 2.95 10.97
CA THR A 49 1.18 1.81 10.31
C THR A 49 0.15 1.16 11.23
N CYS A 50 -0.81 0.42 10.66
CA CYS A 50 -1.81 -0.30 11.45
C CYS A 50 -1.13 -1.48 12.16
N ARG A 51 -1.45 -1.67 13.44
CA ARG A 51 -0.89 -2.75 14.26
C ARG A 51 -1.99 -3.61 14.85
N ARG A 52 -1.91 -4.92 14.60
CA ARG A 52 -2.71 -5.93 15.28
C ARG A 52 -1.99 -6.35 16.55
N VAL A 53 -2.62 -6.12 17.70
CA VAL A 53 -2.03 -6.35 19.01
C VAL A 53 -2.82 -7.39 19.79
N ALA A 54 -2.15 -8.39 20.35
CA ALA A 54 -2.77 -9.31 21.31
C ALA A 54 -2.50 -8.79 22.72
N ILE A 55 -3.56 -8.71 23.53
CA ILE A 55 -3.51 -8.22 24.89
C ILE A 55 -3.99 -9.32 25.82
N GLN A 56 -3.16 -9.59 26.82
CA GLN A 56 -3.44 -10.52 27.90
C GLN A 56 -3.81 -9.76 29.15
N ARG A 57 -4.93 -10.12 29.78
CA ARG A 57 -5.39 -9.55 31.05
C ARG A 57 -5.44 -10.62 32.15
N ARG A 58 -4.75 -10.37 33.26
CA ARG A 58 -4.81 -11.21 34.48
C ARG A 58 -5.53 -10.47 35.60
N ARG A 59 -6.70 -10.97 36.03
CA ARG A 59 -7.48 -10.40 37.15
C ARG A 59 -6.84 -10.77 38.49
N VAL A 60 -6.98 -9.87 39.47
CA VAL A 60 -6.56 -10.16 40.85
C VAL A 60 -7.48 -11.24 41.43
N GLY A 61 -6.91 -12.22 42.13
CA GLY A 61 -7.67 -13.33 42.74
C GLY A 61 -8.20 -14.39 41.77
N ALA A 62 -7.97 -14.25 40.46
CA ALA A 62 -8.36 -15.28 39.50
C ALA A 62 -7.29 -16.39 39.41
N SER A 63 -7.70 -17.61 39.71
CA SER A 63 -6.94 -18.86 39.54
C SER A 63 -7.08 -19.46 38.14
N GLY A 64 -7.98 -18.92 37.30
CA GLY A 64 -8.20 -19.37 35.93
C GLY A 64 -7.26 -18.75 34.87
N ALA A 65 -7.43 -19.21 33.63
CA ALA A 65 -6.65 -18.74 32.49
C ALA A 65 -6.83 -17.22 32.24
N PRO A 66 -5.76 -16.49 31.89
CA PRO A 66 -5.85 -15.07 31.54
C PRO A 66 -6.73 -14.83 30.30
N VAL A 67 -7.40 -13.68 30.27
CA VAL A 67 -8.24 -13.30 29.13
C VAL A 67 -7.36 -12.73 28.02
N MET A 68 -7.46 -13.31 26.83
CA MET A 68 -6.75 -12.87 25.63
C MET A 68 -7.71 -12.17 24.68
N ARG A 69 -7.34 -10.98 24.19
CA ARG A 69 -8.10 -10.28 23.12
C ARG A 69 -7.15 -9.63 22.13
N THR A 70 -7.53 -9.66 20.86
CA THR A 70 -6.74 -9.07 19.77
C THR A 70 -7.47 -7.87 19.21
N TYR A 71 -6.74 -6.78 18.98
CA TYR A 71 -7.29 -5.52 18.46
C TYR A 71 -6.46 -5.01 17.29
N ASP A 72 -7.13 -4.43 16.30
CA ASP A 72 -6.49 -3.73 15.18
C ASP A 72 -6.46 -2.24 15.49
N LEU A 73 -5.27 -1.71 15.74
CA LEU A 73 -5.03 -0.32 16.10
C LEU A 73 -4.67 0.49 14.85
N GLN A 74 -5.36 1.62 14.68
CA GLN A 74 -5.02 2.58 13.64
C GLN A 74 -3.64 3.21 13.89
N PRO A 75 -2.95 3.71 12.85
CA PRO A 75 -1.74 4.51 13.00
C PRO A 75 -1.89 5.63 14.03
N LYS A 76 -0.88 5.85 14.88
CA LYS A 76 -0.85 6.96 15.86
C LYS A 76 -2.12 7.09 16.72
N SER A 77 -2.80 5.98 16.98
CA SER A 77 -4.09 5.98 17.69
C SER A 77 -3.95 5.46 19.12
N LYS A 78 -4.89 5.88 19.97
CA LYS A 78 -5.08 5.38 21.32
C LYS A 78 -6.41 4.67 21.40
N PHE A 79 -6.40 3.41 21.86
CA PHE A 79 -7.59 2.60 22.04
C PHE A 79 -7.78 2.28 23.53
N SER A 80 -8.94 2.65 24.08
CA SER A 80 -9.28 2.32 25.46
C SER A 80 -9.70 0.86 25.55
N LEU A 81 -9.10 0.10 26.46
CA LEU A 81 -9.45 -1.30 26.65
C LEU A 81 -10.76 -1.40 27.44
N PRO A 82 -11.70 -2.28 27.01
CA PRO A 82 -12.99 -2.44 27.68
C PRO A 82 -12.91 -3.30 28.95
N PHE A 83 -11.73 -3.45 29.57
CA PHE A 83 -11.58 -4.24 30.78
C PHE A 83 -12.10 -3.47 31.99
N LYS A 84 -13.00 -4.08 32.77
CA LYS A 84 -13.55 -3.53 34.02
C LYS A 84 -12.90 -4.21 35.23
N GLY A 85 -12.68 -3.44 36.29
CA GLY A 85 -12.20 -3.94 37.58
C GLY A 85 -10.68 -4.13 37.69
N PRO A 86 -10.19 -4.55 38.88
CA PRO A 86 -8.77 -4.56 39.22
C PRO A 86 -7.94 -5.62 38.48
N GLY A 87 -6.66 -5.32 38.28
CA GLY A 87 -5.63 -6.20 37.72
C GLY A 87 -4.87 -5.56 36.55
N ARG A 88 -4.07 -6.35 35.81
CA ARG A 88 -3.08 -5.82 34.85
C ARG A 88 -3.22 -6.41 33.46
N SER A 89 -3.14 -5.55 32.45
CA SER A 89 -3.00 -5.90 31.03
C SER A 89 -1.55 -5.83 30.57
N ARG A 90 -1.19 -6.69 29.62
CA ARG A 90 0.08 -6.57 28.86
C ARG A 90 -0.14 -6.88 27.39
N VAL A 91 0.64 -6.23 26.54
CA VAL A 91 0.75 -6.61 25.12
C VAL A 91 1.59 -7.88 25.05
N THR A 92 1.07 -8.92 24.38
CA THR A 92 1.77 -10.20 24.17
C THR A 92 2.15 -10.43 22.71
N SER A 93 1.54 -9.69 21.78
CA SER A 93 1.89 -9.72 20.37
C SER A 93 1.67 -8.34 19.79
N ASP A 94 2.56 -7.95 18.88
CA ASP A 94 2.48 -6.71 18.12
C ASP A 94 2.95 -7.00 16.70
N VAL A 95 2.01 -7.11 15.76
CA VAL A 95 2.26 -7.43 14.36
C VAL A 95 1.52 -6.44 13.45
N PRO A 96 1.92 -6.27 12.17
CA PRO A 96 1.13 -5.47 11.23
C PRO A 96 -0.28 -6.05 11.04
N CYS A 97 -1.24 -5.18 10.71
CA CYS A 97 -2.61 -5.59 10.43
C CYS A 97 -2.68 -6.54 9.21
N ARG A 98 -3.73 -7.39 9.15
CA ARG A 98 -3.94 -8.27 8.00
C ARG A 98 -4.03 -7.44 6.71
N GLY A 99 -3.29 -7.84 5.68
CA GLY A 99 -3.27 -7.16 4.39
C GLY A 99 -2.32 -5.96 4.30
N ASP A 100 -1.65 -5.54 5.38
CA ASP A 100 -0.55 -4.57 5.34
C ASP A 100 0.80 -5.27 5.10
N LEU A 101 1.83 -4.50 4.73
CA LEU A 101 3.19 -5.00 4.53
C LEU A 101 3.73 -5.68 5.80
N GLY A 102 4.07 -6.97 5.69
CA GLY A 102 4.54 -7.80 6.82
C GLY A 102 3.42 -8.33 7.73
N GLY A 103 2.14 -8.10 7.40
CA GLY A 103 1.00 -8.67 8.09
C GLY A 103 0.60 -10.03 7.53
N GLY A 104 -0.02 -10.87 8.36
CA GLY A 104 -0.51 -12.18 7.92
C GLY A 104 -1.52 -12.08 6.76
N SER A 105 -1.33 -12.87 5.72
CA SER A 105 -2.24 -13.01 4.58
C SER A 105 -3.16 -14.23 4.75
N ASP A 106 -4.41 -14.11 4.29
CA ASP A 106 -5.32 -15.26 4.18
C ASP A 106 -4.83 -16.17 3.03
N LEU A 107 -4.37 -17.37 3.38
CA LEU A 107 -3.86 -18.36 2.42
C LEU A 107 -4.99 -19.00 1.60
N LEU A 108 -6.21 -19.06 2.15
CA LEU A 108 -7.37 -19.66 1.50
C LEU A 108 -8.04 -18.68 0.53
N ASN A 109 -7.92 -17.38 0.80
CA ASN A 109 -8.47 -16.32 -0.05
C ASN A 109 -7.45 -15.18 -0.24
N PRO A 110 -6.40 -15.38 -1.07
CA PRO A 110 -5.41 -14.35 -1.33
C PRO A 110 -6.10 -13.08 -1.87
N GLY A 111 -5.91 -11.95 -1.18
CA GLY A 111 -6.49 -10.66 -1.54
C GLY A 111 -7.73 -10.23 -0.75
N LYS A 112 -8.35 -11.12 0.04
CA LYS A 112 -9.49 -10.75 0.91
C LYS A 112 -9.00 -9.90 2.08
N GLY A 113 -9.44 -8.63 2.13
CA GLY A 113 -9.06 -7.69 3.19
C GLY A 113 -7.72 -6.97 2.97
N GLN A 114 -7.02 -7.22 1.86
CA GLN A 114 -5.97 -6.29 1.42
C GLN A 114 -6.64 -4.95 1.17
N ARG A 115 -6.16 -3.90 1.85
CA ARG A 115 -6.49 -2.53 1.46
C ARG A 115 -6.06 -2.40 0.02
N LYS A 116 -7.03 -2.40 -0.91
CA LYS A 116 -6.79 -2.07 -2.30
C LYS A 116 -6.16 -0.69 -2.24
N ASN A 117 -4.84 -0.63 -2.39
CA ASN A 117 -4.13 0.61 -2.61
C ASN A 117 -4.91 1.24 -3.74
N THR A 118 -5.68 2.29 -3.42
CA THR A 118 -6.51 2.97 -4.39
C THR A 118 -5.50 3.68 -5.24
N GLN A 119 -4.95 2.92 -6.21
CA GLN A 119 -3.94 3.42 -7.11
C GLN A 119 -4.53 4.70 -7.65
N LYS A 120 -3.88 5.83 -7.34
CA LYS A 120 -4.36 7.15 -7.71
C LYS A 120 -4.83 7.05 -9.16
N GLN A 121 -6.13 7.24 -9.38
CA GLN A 121 -6.73 7.04 -10.69
C GLN A 121 -5.88 7.80 -11.71
N CYS A 122 -5.22 7.07 -12.60
CA CYS A 122 -4.26 7.66 -13.54
C CYS A 122 -4.97 8.07 -14.82
N VAL A 123 -6.09 7.42 -15.12
CA VAL A 123 -6.80 7.60 -16.37
C VAL A 123 -8.16 8.25 -16.14
N TYR A 124 -8.47 9.25 -16.95
CA TYR A 124 -9.78 9.92 -16.92
C TYR A 124 -10.28 10.22 -18.33
N LEU A 125 -11.59 10.43 -18.44
CA LEU A 125 -12.25 10.85 -19.67
C LEU A 125 -12.38 12.37 -19.70
N GLN A 126 -12.09 12.97 -20.85
CA GLN A 126 -12.30 14.38 -21.10
C GLN A 126 -13.20 14.56 -22.33
N GLY A 127 -14.35 15.21 -22.14
CA GLY A 127 -15.18 15.67 -23.24
C GLY A 127 -14.56 16.89 -23.92
N THR A 128 -14.69 16.98 -25.23
CA THR A 128 -14.29 18.17 -26.02
C THR A 128 -15.52 18.80 -26.67
N LYS A 129 -15.39 20.07 -27.09
CA LYS A 129 -16.49 20.87 -27.69
C LYS A 129 -17.15 20.23 -28.93
N ASN A 130 -16.51 19.24 -29.56
CA ASN A 130 -17.00 18.58 -30.78
C ASN A 130 -17.58 17.17 -30.52
N ASN A 131 -18.11 16.90 -29.32
CA ASN A 131 -18.59 15.57 -28.90
C ASN A 131 -17.54 14.45 -29.01
N LYS A 132 -16.24 14.80 -29.06
CA LYS A 132 -15.15 13.81 -29.04
C LYS A 132 -14.76 13.57 -27.59
N VAL A 133 -14.64 12.31 -27.23
CA VAL A 133 -14.18 11.89 -25.91
C VAL A 133 -12.71 11.48 -26.00
N LEU A 134 -11.88 12.07 -25.15
CA LEU A 134 -10.48 11.74 -24.98
C LEU A 134 -10.31 10.90 -23.71
N LEU A 135 -9.41 9.93 -23.78
CA LEU A 135 -8.94 9.13 -22.66
C LEU A 135 -7.50 9.55 -22.36
N ILE A 136 -7.27 10.09 -21.17
CA ILE A 136 -6.00 10.73 -20.83
C ILE A 136 -5.35 9.97 -19.68
N ASN A 137 -4.09 9.57 -19.86
CA ASN A 137 -3.25 9.04 -18.79
C ASN A 137 -2.37 10.16 -18.21
N ARG A 138 -2.67 10.62 -17.00
CA ARG A 138 -1.85 11.64 -16.31
C ARG A 138 -0.58 11.10 -15.68
N CYS A 139 -0.48 9.78 -15.55
CA CYS A 139 0.69 9.15 -14.96
C CYS A 139 1.79 8.99 -16.02
N SER A 140 3.05 9.04 -15.60
CA SER A 140 4.22 8.88 -16.47
C SER A 140 4.46 7.42 -16.90
N ARG A 141 3.70 6.46 -16.35
CA ARG A 141 3.82 5.03 -16.64
C ARG A 141 2.64 4.52 -17.45
N CYS A 142 2.85 3.40 -18.14
CA CYS A 142 1.82 2.73 -18.94
C CYS A 142 0.62 2.30 -18.08
N ARG A 143 -0.59 2.53 -18.59
CA ARG A 143 -1.85 2.10 -17.99
C ARG A 143 -2.73 1.37 -19.00
N ALA A 144 -3.36 0.28 -18.56
CA ALA A 144 -4.46 -0.36 -19.28
C ALA A 144 -5.78 0.12 -18.67
N ALA A 145 -6.63 0.75 -19.46
CA ALA A 145 -7.91 1.32 -19.01
C ALA A 145 -9.09 0.63 -19.70
N ALA A 146 -10.12 0.31 -18.92
CA ALA A 146 -11.39 -0.20 -19.40
C ALA A 146 -12.44 0.92 -19.43
N VAL A 147 -13.15 1.01 -20.56
CA VAL A 147 -14.27 1.93 -20.75
C VAL A 147 -15.53 1.15 -21.11
N ALA A 148 -16.68 1.62 -20.64
CA ALA A 148 -17.99 1.13 -21.02
C ALA A 148 -18.64 2.06 -22.05
N ARG A 149 -19.43 1.49 -22.95
CA ARG A 149 -20.21 2.23 -23.94
C ARG A 149 -21.69 2.12 -23.60
N TYR A 150 -22.42 3.21 -23.80
CA TYR A 150 -23.85 3.26 -23.54
C TYR A 150 -24.62 3.88 -24.71
N SER A 151 -25.81 3.35 -24.98
CA SER A 151 -26.78 3.93 -25.91
C SER A 151 -27.36 5.24 -25.35
N ARG A 152 -28.18 5.93 -26.15
CA ARG A 152 -28.91 7.12 -25.70
C ARG A 152 -29.88 6.83 -24.54
N SER A 153 -30.44 5.63 -24.51
CA SER A 153 -31.30 5.13 -23.42
C SER A 153 -30.52 4.63 -22.20
N GLY A 154 -29.18 4.66 -22.22
CA GLY A 154 -28.34 4.16 -21.13
C GLY A 154 -28.09 2.65 -21.15
N LYS A 155 -28.58 1.92 -22.17
CA LYS A 155 -28.28 0.48 -22.35
C LYS A 155 -26.78 0.29 -22.59
N SER A 156 -26.15 -0.63 -21.87
CA SER A 156 -24.76 -1.00 -22.10
C SER A 156 -24.58 -1.62 -23.50
N LEU A 157 -23.62 -1.09 -24.25
CA LEU A 157 -23.22 -1.56 -25.58
C LEU A 157 -21.89 -2.34 -25.52
N GLY A 158 -21.43 -2.68 -24.32
CA GLY A 158 -20.20 -3.44 -24.09
C GLY A 158 -19.05 -2.61 -23.53
N ARG A 159 -17.91 -3.28 -23.36
CA ARG A 159 -16.68 -2.73 -22.77
C ARG A 159 -15.55 -2.77 -23.79
N GLN A 160 -14.62 -1.82 -23.68
CA GLN A 160 -13.42 -1.77 -24.51
C GLN A 160 -12.22 -1.45 -23.65
N PHE A 161 -11.07 -2.05 -23.98
CA PHE A 161 -9.82 -1.86 -23.28
C PHE A 161 -8.84 -1.05 -24.13
N TYR A 162 -8.07 -0.19 -23.48
CA TYR A 162 -7.07 0.67 -24.09
C TYR A 162 -5.75 0.56 -23.35
N LYS A 163 -4.67 0.29 -24.07
CA LYS A 163 -3.30 0.45 -23.56
C LYS A 163 -2.87 1.90 -23.82
N LEU A 164 -2.47 2.61 -22.76
CA LEU A 164 -2.08 4.01 -22.78
C LEU A 164 -0.63 4.13 -22.32
N ALA A 165 0.22 4.72 -23.15
CA ALA A 165 1.54 5.14 -22.71
C ALA A 165 1.45 6.22 -21.62
N GLY A 166 2.55 6.47 -20.91
CA GLY A 166 2.62 7.57 -19.93
C GLY A 166 2.33 8.91 -20.59
N GLY A 167 1.49 9.74 -19.98
CA GLY A 167 1.10 11.05 -20.53
C GLY A 167 0.22 11.02 -21.78
N ALA A 168 -0.17 9.83 -22.26
CA ALA A 168 -0.88 9.70 -23.53
C ALA A 168 -2.29 10.28 -23.49
N ARG A 169 -2.72 10.85 -24.62
CA ARG A 169 -4.08 11.35 -24.87
C ARG A 169 -4.68 10.61 -26.06
N THR A 170 -5.51 9.62 -25.80
CA THR A 170 -6.07 8.74 -26.85
C THR A 170 -7.51 9.11 -27.14
N ARG A 171 -7.85 9.30 -28.41
CA ARG A 171 -9.24 9.56 -28.82
C ARG A 171 -10.05 8.26 -28.82
N ILE A 172 -11.23 8.31 -28.22
CA ILE A 172 -12.20 7.21 -28.27
C ILE A 172 -13.17 7.48 -29.43
N ALA A 173 -13.18 6.58 -30.41
CA ALA A 173 -14.22 6.59 -31.45
C ALA A 173 -15.58 6.21 -30.84
N PRO A 174 -16.70 6.87 -31.22
CA PRO A 174 -18.01 6.65 -30.60
C PRO A 174 -18.60 5.26 -30.88
N LYS A 175 -18.35 4.65 -32.05
CA LYS A 175 -18.82 3.30 -32.42
C LYS A 175 -20.32 3.05 -32.10
N GLY A 176 -21.18 4.01 -32.43
CA GLY A 176 -22.63 3.93 -32.16
C GLY A 176 -23.05 4.20 -30.70
N ALA A 177 -22.10 4.43 -29.79
CA ALA A 177 -22.40 4.81 -28.41
C ALA A 177 -22.70 6.31 -28.31
N ALA A 178 -23.75 6.65 -27.55
CA ALA A 178 -24.08 8.02 -27.21
C ALA A 178 -23.22 8.53 -26.04
N ARG A 179 -22.78 7.62 -25.15
CA ARG A 179 -21.98 7.94 -23.97
C ARG A 179 -20.89 6.91 -23.76
N VAL A 180 -19.77 7.37 -23.19
CA VAL A 180 -18.66 6.52 -22.76
C VAL A 180 -18.45 6.74 -21.27
N GLY A 181 -18.40 5.66 -20.49
CA GLY A 181 -18.09 5.68 -19.08
C GLY A 181 -16.71 5.11 -18.80
N TYR A 182 -16.00 5.68 -17.84
CA TYR A 182 -14.78 5.11 -17.31
C TYR A 182 -15.14 3.99 -16.32
N LEU A 183 -14.41 2.87 -16.35
CA LEU A 183 -14.60 1.77 -15.40
C LEU A 183 -13.41 1.65 -14.45
N ILE A 184 -12.22 1.41 -15.00
CA ILE A 184 -11.02 1.12 -14.21
C ILE A 184 -9.74 1.34 -15.04
N ASP A 185 -8.63 1.62 -14.36
CA ASP A 185 -7.28 1.59 -14.91
C ASP A 185 -6.35 0.74 -14.02
N ILE A 186 -5.45 0.00 -14.66
CA ILE A 186 -4.44 -0.83 -14.01
C ILE A 186 -3.07 -0.57 -14.66
N PRO A 187 -1.94 -0.83 -13.98
CA PRO A 187 -0.61 -0.78 -14.58
C PRO A 187 -0.51 -1.83 -15.70
N CYS A 188 0.17 -1.49 -16.79
CA CYS A 188 0.48 -2.48 -17.82
C CYS A 188 1.40 -3.58 -17.27
N PRO A 189 1.24 -4.85 -17.68
CA PRO A 189 2.25 -5.86 -17.39
C PRO A 189 3.58 -5.46 -18.06
N SER A 190 4.66 -5.61 -17.31
CA SER A 190 6.05 -5.45 -17.74
C SER A 190 6.47 -6.58 -18.69
#